data_AF-A0A6B3EIR1-F1
#
_entry.id   AF-A0A6B3EIR1-F1
#
_cell.length_a   1.000
_cell.length_b   1.000
_cell.length_c   1.000
_cell.angle_alpha   90.00
_cell.angle_beta   90.00
_cell.angle_gamma   90.00
#
_symmetry.space_group_name_H-M   'P 1'
#
loop_
_entity.id
_entity.type
_entity.pdbx_description
1 polymer ?
#
loop_
_entity_poly.entity_id
_entity_poly.type
_entity_poly.pdbx_seq_one_letter_code
_entity_poly.pdbx_strand_id
1 'polypeptide(L)'
;LGSSLGLLYFAGFTSIFFVSTLYLQSGLHYTALQAGLTLTPFALGSGLSAGIGGRLVDRLGRPLVVAGLLMVAIGLAGTAFAVHQVTG
;
A
#
# COMPACT_ATOMS: atom_id res chain seq x y z
N LEU A 1 11.59 9.89 -15.97
CA LEU A 1 11.77 8.80 -15.00
C LEU A 1 10.66 8.77 -13.96
N GLY A 2 10.45 9.84 -13.16
CA GLY A 2 9.41 9.87 -12.13
C GLY A 2 7.97 9.63 -12.62
N SER A 3 7.56 10.24 -13.74
CA SER A 3 6.21 10.05 -14.30
C SER A 3 5.95 8.61 -14.76
N SER A 4 6.97 7.95 -15.32
CA SER A 4 6.88 6.54 -15.74
C SER A 4 6.79 5.61 -14.53
N LEU A 5 7.54 5.89 -13.47
CA LEU A 5 7.48 5.15 -12.20
C LEU A 5 6.10 5.32 -11.54
N GLY A 6 5.57 6.55 -11.53
CA GLY A 6 4.23 6.84 -11.04
C GLY A 6 3.15 6.12 -11.85
N LEU A 7 3.27 6.10 -13.18
CA LEU A 7 2.33 5.39 -14.06
C LEU A 7 2.35 3.88 -13.80
N LEU A 8 3.54 3.27 -13.72
CA LEU A 8 3.68 1.85 -13.40
C LEU A 8 3.10 1.52 -12.01
N TYR A 9 3.37 2.37 -11.02
CA TYR A 9 2.81 2.21 -9.69
C TYR A 9 1.29 2.27 -9.71
N PHE A 10 0.69 3.30 -10.32
CA PHE A 10 -0.76 3.43 -10.41
C PHE A 10 -1.40 2.27 -11.18
N ALA A 11 -0.82 1.90 -12.33
CA ALA A 11 -1.31 0.79 -13.14
C ALA A 11 -1.30 -0.51 -12.34
N GLY A 12 -0.17 -0.86 -11.71
CA GLY A 12 -0.06 -2.07 -10.91
C GLY A 12 -0.96 -2.05 -9.68
N PHE A 13 -0.91 -0.97 -8.90
CA PHE A 13 -1.66 -0.85 -7.65
C PHE A 13 -3.17 -0.93 -7.89
N THR A 14 -3.70 -0.20 -8.88
CA THR A 14 -5.14 -0.27 -9.21
C THR A 14 -5.52 -1.63 -9.79
N SER A 15 -4.68 -2.26 -10.61
CA SER A 15 -4.94 -3.60 -11.16
C SER A 15 -5.06 -4.68 -10.08
N ILE A 16 -4.36 -4.58 -8.95
CA ILE A 16 -4.45 -5.57 -7.85
C ILE A 16 -5.90 -5.71 -7.35
N PHE A 17 -6.61 -4.61 -7.15
CA PHE A 17 -8.01 -4.64 -6.68
C PHE A 17 -8.93 -5.28 -7.69
N PHE A 18 -8.72 -4.99 -8.97
CA PHE A 18 -9.50 -5.57 -10.06
C PHE A 18 -9.27 -7.08 -10.17
N VAL A 19 -8.01 -7.52 -10.22
CA VAL A 19 -7.65 -8.94 -10.30
C VAL A 19 -8.14 -9.70 -9.05
N SER A 20 -8.01 -9.10 -7.86
CA SER A 20 -8.53 -9.70 -6.62
C SER A 20 -10.05 -9.86 -6.67
N THR A 21 -10.76 -8.87 -7.19
CA THR A 21 -12.22 -8.95 -7.39
C THR A 21 -12.59 -10.09 -8.35
N LEU A 22 -11.89 -10.21 -9.48
CA LEU A 22 -12.10 -11.30 -10.43
C LEU A 22 -11.77 -12.65 -9.81
N TYR A 23 -10.71 -12.76 -9.02
CA TYR A 23 -10.37 -13.99 -8.31
C TYR A 23 -11.46 -14.41 -7.32
N LEU A 24 -11.98 -13.47 -6.53
CA LEU A 24 -13.08 -13.74 -5.60
C LEU A 24 -14.34 -14.19 -6.35
N GLN A 25 -14.70 -13.51 -7.45
CA GLN A 25 -15.92 -13.82 -8.20
C GLN A 25 -15.79 -15.08 -9.07
N SER A 26 -14.74 -15.18 -9.87
CA SER A 26 -14.56 -16.27 -10.85
C SER A 26 -13.81 -17.48 -10.28
N GLY A 27 -12.93 -17.29 -9.30
CA GLY A 27 -12.17 -18.37 -8.66
C GLY A 27 -12.87 -18.94 -7.43
N LEU A 28 -13.37 -18.09 -6.55
CA LEU A 28 -14.06 -18.51 -5.30
C LEU A 28 -15.59 -18.44 -5.39
N HIS A 29 -16.15 -18.08 -6.55
CA HIS A 29 -17.59 -18.01 -6.79
C HIS A 29 -18.35 -17.05 -5.85
N TYR A 30 -17.69 -16.01 -5.35
CA TYR A 30 -18.33 -14.97 -4.55
C TYR A 30 -19.24 -14.11 -5.43
N THR A 31 -20.35 -13.64 -4.87
CA THR A 31 -21.15 -12.60 -5.51
C THR A 31 -20.36 -11.28 -5.58
N ALA A 32 -20.75 -10.38 -6.51
CA ALA A 32 -20.12 -9.06 -6.63
C ALA A 32 -20.15 -8.27 -5.31
N LEU A 33 -21.24 -8.41 -4.52
CA LEU A 33 -21.37 -7.77 -3.21
C LEU A 33 -20.35 -8.33 -2.20
N GLN A 34 -20.20 -9.65 -2.12
CA GLN A 34 -19.25 -10.29 -1.22
C GLN A 34 -17.80 -9.94 -1.59
N ALA A 35 -17.47 -9.96 -2.88
CA ALA A 35 -16.15 -9.53 -3.36
C ALA A 35 -15.87 -8.06 -3.02
N GLY A 36 -16.85 -7.17 -3.24
CA GLY A 36 -16.74 -5.76 -2.87
C GLY A 36 -16.54 -5.57 -1.36
N LEU A 37 -17.36 -6.22 -0.52
CA LEU A 37 -17.24 -6.16 0.94
C LEU A 37 -15.90 -6.68 1.46
N THR A 38 -15.27 -7.62 0.77
CA THR A 38 -13.93 -8.13 1.14
C THR A 38 -12.84 -7.06 0.94
N LEU A 39 -13.01 -6.18 -0.04
CA LEU A 39 -12.08 -5.10 -0.34
C LEU A 39 -12.41 -3.79 0.41
N THR A 40 -13.66 -3.62 0.87
CA THR A 40 -14.11 -2.43 1.62
C THR A 40 -13.24 -2.07 2.83
N PRO A 41 -12.79 -3.00 3.69
CA PRO A 41 -11.93 -2.68 4.83
C PRO A 41 -10.63 -1.98 4.40
N PHE A 42 -10.05 -2.38 3.27
CA PHE A 42 -8.88 -1.72 2.72
C PHE A 42 -9.21 -0.29 2.30
N ALA A 43 -10.29 -0.08 1.55
CA ALA A 43 -10.70 1.25 1.09
C ALA A 43 -11.00 2.19 2.28
N LEU A 44 -11.69 1.69 3.31
CA LEU A 44 -11.96 2.42 4.54
C LEU A 44 -10.66 2.77 5.28
N GLY A 45 -9.79 1.79 5.50
CA GLY A 45 -8.51 2.01 6.17
C GLY A 45 -7.62 3.01 5.42
N SER A 46 -7.57 2.92 4.10
CA SER A 46 -6.81 3.82 3.24
C SER A 46 -7.39 5.24 3.25
N GLY A 47 -8.72 5.38 3.21
CA GLY A 47 -9.39 6.67 3.31
C GLY A 47 -9.20 7.35 4.68
N LEU A 48 -9.35 6.60 5.77
CA LEU A 48 -9.06 7.08 7.12
C LEU A 48 -7.59 7.50 7.27
N SER A 49 -6.67 6.68 6.74
CA SER A 49 -5.24 6.97 6.78
C SER A 49 -4.88 8.22 5.98
N ALA A 50 -5.51 8.44 4.83
CA ALA A 50 -5.31 9.66 4.04
C ALA A 50 -5.78 10.91 4.81
N GLY A 51 -6.94 10.83 5.47
CA GLY A 51 -7.45 11.93 6.30
C GLY A 51 -6.59 12.21 7.54
N ILE A 52 -6.16 11.16 8.25
CA ILE A 52 -5.27 11.29 9.41
C ILE A 52 -3.90 11.80 8.97
N GLY A 53 -3.33 11.23 7.91
CA GLY A 53 -2.03 11.59 7.37
C GLY A 53 -1.95 13.05 6.96
N GLY A 54 -2.97 13.57 6.24
CA GLY A 54 -3.04 14.99 5.89
C GLY A 54 -3.03 15.90 7.13
N ARG A 55 -3.87 15.59 8.12
CA ARG A 55 -3.91 16.35 9.38
C ARG A 55 -2.61 16.26 10.17
N LEU A 56 -1.94 15.11 10.13
CA LEU A 56 -0.69 14.87 10.83
C LEU A 56 0.45 15.66 10.17
N VAL A 57 0.48 15.73 8.83
CA VAL A 57 1.39 16.58 8.06
C VAL A 57 1.17 18.06 8.39
N ASP A 58 -0.09 18.52 8.42
CA ASP A 58 -0.42 19.91 8.76
C ASP A 58 0.03 20.29 10.18
N ARG A 59 -0.08 19.35 11.13
CA ARG A 59 0.29 19.59 12.53
C ARG A 59 1.79 19.47 12.82
N LEU A 60 2.45 18.46 12.26
CA LEU A 60 3.83 18.11 12.62
C LEU A 60 4.86 18.60 11.60
N GLY A 61 4.48 18.87 10.36
CA GLY A 61 5.35 19.41 9.32
C GLY A 61 6.61 18.57 9.08
N ARG A 62 7.78 19.23 9.06
CA ARG A 62 9.10 18.64 8.76
C ARG A 62 9.46 17.40 9.60
N PRO A 63 9.30 17.40 10.94
CA PRO A 63 9.54 16.23 11.78
C PRO A 63 8.88 14.94 11.28
N LEU A 64 7.65 15.01 10.75
CA LEU A 64 6.94 13.84 10.24
C LEU A 64 7.61 13.24 9.00
N VAL A 65 8.13 14.09 8.11
CA VAL A 65 8.86 13.65 6.91
C VAL A 65 10.16 12.95 7.31
N VAL A 66 10.89 13.50 8.29
CA VAL A 66 12.12 12.89 8.79
C VAL A 66 11.83 11.52 9.42
N ALA A 67 10.78 11.40 10.23
CA ALA A 67 10.36 10.13 10.81
C ALA A 67 10.00 9.10 9.72
N GLY A 68 9.28 9.52 8.68
CA GLY A 68 8.96 8.66 7.53
C GLY A 68 10.20 8.18 6.78
N LEU A 69 11.16 9.07 6.52
CA LEU A 69 12.43 8.72 5.87
C LEU A 69 13.26 7.75 6.71
N LEU A 70 13.31 7.95 8.03
CA LEU A 70 13.99 7.04 8.96
C LEU A 70 13.33 5.66 8.97
N MET A 71 12.00 5.61 8.98
CA MET A 71 11.26 4.35 8.91
C MET A 71 11.56 3.59 7.61
N VAL A 72 11.60 4.28 6.47
CA VAL A 72 12.00 3.68 5.18
C VAL A 72 13.42 3.16 5.23
N ALA A 73 14.37 3.92 5.77
CA ALA A 73 15.76 3.50 5.89
C ALA A 73 15.91 2.23 6.76
N ILE A 74 15.20 2.16 7.88
CA ILE A 74 15.16 0.96 8.75
C ILE A 74 14.59 -0.23 8.00
N GLY A 75 13.49 -0.05 7.27
CA GLY A 75 12.88 -1.11 6.46
C GLY A 75 13.86 -1.66 5.42
N LEU A 76 14.51 -0.78 4.65
CA LEU A 76 15.52 -1.17 3.66
C LEU A 76 16.70 -1.92 4.30
N ALA A 77 17.21 -1.43 5.43
CA ALA A 77 18.30 -2.06 6.17
C ALA A 77 17.90 -3.46 6.68
N GLY A 78 16.69 -3.61 7.23
CA GLY A 78 16.16 -4.91 7.64
C GLY A 78 16.01 -5.88 6.46
N THR A 79 15.56 -5.38 5.31
CA THR A 79 15.46 -6.21 4.09
C THR A 79 16.83 -6.65 3.61
N ALA A 80 17.81 -5.75 3.59
CA ALA A 80 19.20 -6.07 3.23
C ALA A 80 19.81 -7.11 4.19
N PHE A 81 19.55 -6.96 5.49
CA PHE A 81 19.98 -7.93 6.49
C PHE A 81 19.33 -9.30 6.29
N ALA A 82 18.02 -9.34 6.05
CA ALA A 82 17.29 -10.59 5.78
C ALA A 82 17.83 -11.31 4.54
N VAL A 83 18.14 -10.57 3.47
CA VAL A 83 18.76 -11.14 2.25
C VAL A 83 20.14 -11.72 2.55
N HIS A 84 20.95 -11.04 3.37
CA HIS A 84 22.24 -11.57 3.81
C HIS A 84 22.12 -12.86 4.62
N GLN A 85 21.07 -13.03 5.43
CA GLN A 85 20.84 -14.26 6.19
C GLN A 85 20.42 -15.45 5.32
N VAL A 86 19.73 -15.21 4.21
CA VAL A 86 19.28 -16.27 3.28
C VAL A 86 20.39 -16.70 2.32
N THR A 87 21.42 -15.87 2.12
CA THR A 87 22.56 -16.15 1.23
C THR A 87 23.73 -16.82 1.96
N GLY A 88 23.57 -17.19 3.24
CA GLY A 88 24.56 -17.90 4.06
C GLY A 88 24.37 -19.40 4.07
#